data_AF-A0A6L5Q8W4-F1
#
_entry.id   AF-A0A6L5Q8W4-F1
#
_cell.length_a   1.000
_cell.length_b   1.000
_cell.length_c   1.000
_cell.angle_alpha   90.00
_cell.angle_beta   90.00
_cell.angle_gamma   90.00
#
_symmetry.space_group_name_H-M   'P 1'
#
loop_
_entity.id
_entity.type
_entity.pdbx_description
1 polymer ?
#
loop_
_entity_poly.entity_id
_entity_poly.type
_entity_poly.pdbx_seq_one_letter_code
_entity_poly.pdbx_strand_id
1 'polypeptide(L)'
;MGWKDWLEIIKVILPALTGIGGVWLGSRFAFENNIKVQKKFTLQKLRIDKTQEVSASYLEYIKELSVLLMNVNRYRLNKLSNKDFQLEFIATQERVNEFGRSIQVNKVFCSNIKSDVEVMQALYVDIIEGINNTLINIEILSDNEKEHILKGLTMDITSLQMSLHVVLEDINKILKKEIEELEDL
;
A
#
# COMPACT_ATOMS: atom_id res chain seq x y z
N MET A 1 44.24 -56.79 27.13
CA MET A 1 43.27 -55.74 27.47
C MET A 1 42.18 -56.34 28.33
N GLY A 2 42.19 -56.01 29.62
CA GLY A 2 41.20 -56.49 30.57
C GLY A 2 39.92 -55.66 30.50
N TRP A 3 38.84 -56.16 31.09
CA TRP A 3 37.56 -55.46 31.22
C TRP A 3 37.68 -54.08 31.92
N LYS A 4 38.66 -53.94 32.82
CA LYS A 4 38.96 -52.68 33.51
C LYS A 4 39.53 -51.60 32.57
N ASP A 5 40.40 -51.99 31.64
CA ASP A 5 40.98 -51.07 30.65
C ASP A 5 39.89 -50.54 29.70
N TRP A 6 38.95 -51.40 29.31
CA TRP A 6 37.79 -51.01 28.50
C TRP A 6 36.88 -50.01 29.22
N LEU A 7 36.64 -50.18 30.52
CA LEU A 7 35.84 -49.25 31.31
C LEU A 7 36.49 -47.87 31.48
N GLU A 8 37.82 -47.82 31.60
CA GLU A 8 38.55 -46.55 31.67
C GLU A 8 38.53 -45.80 30.33
N ILE A 9 38.69 -46.52 29.22
CA ILE A 9 38.58 -45.94 27.86
C ILE A 9 37.18 -45.38 27.61
N ILE A 10 36.12 -46.11 28.01
CA ILE A 10 34.73 -45.67 27.86
C ILE A 10 34.43 -44.41 28.68
N LYS A 11 34.97 -44.29 29.90
CA LYS A 11 34.80 -43.10 30.76
C LYS A 11 35.43 -41.83 30.19
N VAL A 12 36.48 -41.96 29.38
CA VAL A 12 37.14 -40.81 28.73
C VAL A 12 36.45 -40.47 27.41
N ILE A 13 36.05 -41.48 26.63
CA ILE A 13 35.48 -41.27 25.29
C ILE A 13 34.02 -40.81 25.35
N LEU A 14 33.19 -41.31 26.27
CA LEU A 14 31.78 -40.93 26.32
C LEU A 14 31.58 -39.42 26.55
N PRO A 15 32.22 -38.77 27.54
CA PRO A 15 32.07 -37.33 27.77
C PRO A 15 32.52 -36.50 26.57
N ALA A 16 33.61 -36.90 25.91
CA ALA A 16 34.12 -36.23 24.72
C ALA A 16 33.13 -36.34 23.54
N LEU A 17 32.55 -37.52 23.31
CA LEU A 17 31.53 -37.73 22.27
C LEU A 17 30.23 -36.98 22.59
N THR A 18 29.80 -36.94 23.86
CA THR A 18 28.61 -36.15 24.26
C THR A 18 28.85 -34.65 24.15
N GLY A 19 30.07 -34.17 24.44
CA GLY A 19 30.45 -32.77 24.28
C GLY A 19 30.44 -32.33 22.81
N ILE A 20 31.04 -33.13 21.93
CA ILE A 20 31.04 -32.86 20.48
C ILE A 20 29.62 -32.94 19.89
N GLY A 21 28.85 -33.96 20.29
CA GLY A 21 27.44 -34.09 19.87
C GLY A 21 26.56 -32.93 20.34
N GLY A 22 26.77 -32.45 21.58
CA GLY A 22 26.07 -31.30 22.14
C GLY A 22 26.40 -29.99 21.41
N VAL A 23 27.68 -29.75 21.08
CA VAL A 23 28.11 -28.58 20.29
C VAL A 23 27.57 -28.64 18.87
N TRP A 24 27.54 -29.81 18.25
CA TRP A 24 26.99 -29.99 16.91
C TRP A 24 25.47 -29.77 16.87
N LEU A 25 24.73 -30.31 17.83
CA LEU A 25 23.29 -30.04 17.96
C LEU A 25 23.02 -28.56 18.28
N GLY A 26 23.76 -27.97 19.23
CA GLY A 26 23.64 -26.56 19.59
C GLY A 26 23.91 -25.62 18.42
N SER A 27 24.96 -25.89 17.63
CA SER A 27 25.28 -25.10 16.42
C SER A 27 24.22 -25.26 15.33
N ARG A 28 23.65 -26.45 15.15
CA ARG A 28 22.54 -26.68 14.22
C ARG A 28 21.27 -25.94 14.66
N PHE A 29 20.91 -26.01 15.94
CA PHE A 29 19.77 -25.27 16.49
C PHE A 29 19.97 -23.76 16.40
N ALA A 30 21.17 -23.25 16.68
CA ALA A 30 21.51 -21.84 16.53
C ALA A 30 21.42 -21.39 15.06
N PHE A 31 21.89 -22.21 14.11
CA PHE A 31 21.80 -21.93 12.68
C PHE A 31 20.34 -21.91 12.19
N GLU A 32 19.53 -22.90 12.56
CA GLU A 32 18.10 -22.93 12.23
C GLU A 32 17.35 -21.74 12.84
N ASN A 33 17.69 -21.33 14.07
CA ASN A 33 17.10 -20.17 14.71
C ASN A 33 17.52 -18.87 14.00
N ASN A 34 18.80 -18.71 13.66
CA ASN A 34 19.30 -17.58 12.88
C ASN A 34 18.61 -17.47 11.51
N ILE A 35 18.39 -18.59 10.82
CA ILE A 35 17.64 -18.60 9.55
C ILE A 35 16.19 -18.15 9.76
N LYS A 36 15.52 -18.62 10.81
CA LYS A 36 14.14 -18.22 11.12
C LYS A 36 14.06 -16.73 11.41
N VAL A 37 14.98 -16.21 12.22
CA VAL A 37 15.09 -14.78 12.53
C VAL A 37 15.35 -13.96 11.26
N GLN A 38 16.33 -14.34 10.43
CA GLN A 38 16.61 -13.66 9.16
C GLN A 38 15.41 -13.67 8.20
N LYS A 39 14.69 -14.80 8.08
CA LYS A 39 13.47 -14.87 7.27
C LYS A 39 12.38 -13.94 7.80
N LYS A 40 12.18 -13.88 9.13
CA LYS A 40 11.21 -12.97 9.75
C LYS A 40 11.56 -11.51 9.43
N PHE A 41 12.80 -11.09 9.67
CA PHE A 41 13.27 -9.73 9.35
C PHE A 41 13.11 -9.40 7.86
N THR A 42 13.46 -10.33 6.97
CA THR A 42 13.32 -10.12 5.52
C THR A 42 11.87 -9.91 5.11
N LEU A 43 10.95 -10.72 5.65
CA LEU A 43 9.52 -10.59 5.37
C LEU A 43 8.93 -9.29 5.92
N GLN A 44 9.28 -8.91 7.16
CA GLN A 44 8.83 -7.65 7.76
C GLN A 44 9.37 -6.44 6.99
N LYS A 45 10.65 -6.44 6.64
CA LYS A 45 11.23 -5.37 5.79
C LYS A 45 10.48 -5.23 4.47
N LEU A 46 10.21 -6.35 3.79
CA LEU A 46 9.44 -6.35 2.54
C LEU A 46 8.03 -5.75 2.74
N ARG A 47 7.35 -6.08 3.85
CA ARG A 47 6.03 -5.51 4.18
C ARG A 47 6.10 -4.01 4.42
N ILE A 48 7.10 -3.52 5.15
CA ILE A 48 7.29 -2.09 5.40
C ILE A 48 7.52 -1.36 4.08
N ASP A 49 8.49 -1.83 3.28
CA ASP A 49 8.82 -1.23 1.99
C ASP A 49 7.58 -1.15 1.07
N LYS A 50 6.79 -2.24 1.02
CA LYS A 50 5.57 -2.28 0.22
C LYS A 50 4.44 -1.42 0.76
N THR A 51 4.30 -1.33 2.07
CA THR A 51 3.28 -0.48 2.70
C THR A 51 3.62 1.00 2.51
N GLN A 52 4.90 1.36 2.55
CA GLN A 52 5.37 2.71 2.22
C GLN A 52 5.13 3.06 0.74
N GLU A 53 5.36 2.11 -0.17
CA GLU A 53 5.05 2.28 -1.61
C GLU A 53 3.56 2.56 -1.86
N VAL A 54 2.68 1.85 -1.15
CA VAL A 54 1.22 2.09 -1.17
C VAL A 54 0.90 3.47 -0.62
N SER A 55 1.47 3.85 0.52
CA SER A 55 1.28 5.18 1.13
C SER A 55 1.68 6.32 0.19
N ALA A 56 2.86 6.21 -0.44
CA ALA A 56 3.35 7.18 -1.41
C ALA A 56 2.42 7.29 -2.62
N SER A 57 1.94 6.15 -3.12
CA SER A 57 0.98 6.11 -4.25
C SER A 57 -0.34 6.80 -3.88
N TYR A 58 -0.84 6.61 -2.65
CA TYR A 58 -2.05 7.30 -2.17
C TYR A 58 -1.86 8.82 -2.06
N LEU A 59 -0.71 9.28 -1.60
CA LEU A 59 -0.42 10.72 -1.51
C LEU A 59 -0.43 11.39 -2.89
N GLU A 60 0.22 10.76 -3.87
CA GLU A 60 0.19 11.27 -5.24
C GLU A 60 -1.22 11.18 -5.86
N TYR A 61 -1.97 10.12 -5.55
CA TYR A 61 -3.37 9.99 -5.95
C TYR A 61 -4.22 11.17 -5.45
N ILE A 62 -4.14 11.50 -4.15
CA ILE A 62 -4.88 12.62 -3.54
C ILE A 62 -4.47 13.96 -4.14
N LYS A 63 -3.18 14.14 -4.43
CA LYS A 63 -2.66 15.33 -5.10
C LYS A 63 -3.25 15.49 -6.50
N GLU A 64 -3.29 14.43 -7.30
CA GLU A 64 -3.89 14.49 -8.64
C GLU A 64 -5.42 14.69 -8.60
N LEU A 65 -6.13 14.14 -7.60
CA LEU A 65 -7.53 14.50 -7.36
C LEU A 65 -7.71 15.98 -7.02
N SER A 66 -6.75 16.58 -6.32
CA SER A 66 -6.78 18.02 -6.02
C SER A 66 -6.64 18.85 -7.30
N VAL A 67 -5.78 18.41 -8.22
CA VAL A 67 -5.64 19.02 -9.55
C VAL A 67 -6.96 18.90 -10.32
N LEU A 68 -7.58 17.72 -10.31
CA LEU A 68 -8.88 17.50 -10.94
C LEU A 68 -9.96 18.44 -10.38
N LEU A 69 -10.05 18.53 -9.05
CA LEU A 69 -10.97 19.42 -8.35
C LEU A 69 -10.75 20.90 -8.74
N MET A 70 -9.49 21.33 -8.80
CA MET A 70 -9.12 22.68 -9.22
C MET A 70 -9.57 22.94 -10.67
N ASN A 71 -9.38 21.98 -11.57
CA ASN A 71 -9.72 22.13 -12.98
C ASN A 71 -11.24 22.17 -13.19
N VAL A 72 -11.99 21.32 -12.48
CA VAL A 72 -13.47 21.34 -12.46
C VAL A 72 -13.97 22.70 -11.95
N ASN A 73 -13.40 23.23 -10.87
CA ASN A 73 -13.77 24.55 -10.35
C ASN A 73 -13.37 25.69 -11.30
N ARG A 74 -12.19 25.64 -11.92
CA ARG A 74 -11.75 26.64 -12.91
C ARG A 74 -12.68 26.65 -14.12
N TYR A 75 -13.08 25.48 -14.59
CA TYR A 75 -14.05 25.33 -15.67
C TYR A 75 -15.42 25.89 -15.27
N ARG A 76 -15.93 25.55 -14.08
CA ARG A 76 -17.19 26.11 -13.53
C ARG A 76 -17.17 27.64 -13.47
N LEU A 77 -16.04 28.22 -13.08
CA LEU A 77 -15.88 29.68 -12.97
C LEU A 77 -15.53 30.35 -14.31
N ASN A 78 -15.63 29.65 -15.45
CA ASN A 78 -15.27 30.13 -16.78
C ASN A 78 -13.82 30.66 -16.89
N LYS A 79 -12.92 30.16 -16.05
CA LYS A 79 -11.47 30.48 -16.04
C LYS A 79 -10.64 29.50 -16.88
N LEU A 80 -11.28 28.49 -17.46
CA LEU A 80 -10.66 27.45 -18.27
C LEU A 80 -11.58 27.17 -19.45
N SER A 81 -11.05 27.19 -20.67
CA SER A 81 -11.83 26.89 -21.86
C SER A 81 -12.20 25.40 -21.89
N ASN A 82 -13.22 25.02 -22.66
CA ASN A 82 -13.60 23.61 -22.79
C ASN A 82 -12.44 22.75 -23.32
N LYS A 83 -11.79 23.22 -24.40
CA LYS A 83 -10.65 22.51 -25.00
C LYS A 83 -9.50 22.31 -24.00
N ASP A 84 -9.16 23.36 -23.25
CA ASP A 84 -8.09 23.27 -22.26
C ASP A 84 -8.48 22.36 -21.10
N PHE A 85 -9.74 22.42 -20.65
CA PHE A 85 -10.26 21.51 -19.64
C PHE A 85 -10.17 20.05 -20.08
N GLN A 86 -10.55 19.72 -21.32
CA GLN A 86 -10.45 18.35 -21.84
C GLN A 86 -9.00 17.84 -21.83
N LEU A 87 -8.05 18.66 -22.25
CA LEU A 87 -6.62 18.29 -22.25
C LEU A 87 -6.09 18.09 -20.83
N GLU A 88 -6.37 19.04 -19.93
CA GLU A 88 -5.97 18.93 -18.52
C GLU A 88 -6.63 17.73 -17.82
N PHE A 89 -7.88 17.43 -18.16
CA PHE A 89 -8.63 16.29 -17.65
C PHE A 89 -8.01 14.96 -18.07
N ILE A 90 -7.75 14.76 -19.37
CA ILE A 90 -7.14 13.52 -19.88
C ILE A 90 -5.79 13.28 -19.20
N ALA A 91 -4.94 14.31 -19.13
CA ALA A 91 -3.63 14.20 -18.50
C ALA A 91 -3.73 13.86 -17.00
N THR A 92 -4.72 14.43 -16.30
CA THR A 92 -4.94 14.14 -14.87
C THR A 92 -5.50 12.73 -14.69
N GLN A 93 -6.43 12.30 -15.53
CA GLN A 93 -7.00 10.97 -15.51
C GLN A 93 -5.92 9.89 -15.72
N GLU A 94 -4.99 10.09 -16.66
CA GLU A 94 -3.87 9.17 -16.87
C GLU A 94 -3.00 9.01 -15.61
N ARG A 95 -2.65 10.12 -14.95
CA ARG A 95 -1.84 10.08 -13.72
C ARG A 95 -2.60 9.43 -12.55
N VAL A 96 -3.87 9.77 -12.34
CA VAL A 96 -4.68 9.13 -11.29
C VAL A 96 -4.81 7.63 -11.54
N ASN A 97 -5.00 7.21 -12.80
CA ASN A 97 -5.06 5.80 -13.17
C ASN A 97 -3.74 5.06 -12.91
N GLU A 98 -2.60 5.70 -13.17
CA GLU A 98 -1.27 5.14 -12.88
C GLU A 98 -1.12 4.85 -11.38
N PHE A 99 -1.39 5.85 -10.52
CA PHE A 99 -1.33 5.66 -9.07
C PHE A 99 -2.38 4.67 -8.57
N GLY A 100 -3.58 4.68 -9.13
CA GLY A 100 -4.63 3.69 -8.83
C GLY A 100 -4.19 2.26 -9.13
N ARG A 101 -3.53 2.02 -10.27
CA ARG A 101 -2.97 0.69 -10.60
C ARG A 101 -1.88 0.27 -9.62
N SER A 102 -0.99 1.18 -9.23
CA SER A 102 0.05 0.91 -8.22
C SER A 102 -0.57 0.45 -6.89
N ILE A 103 -1.61 1.16 -6.43
CA ILE A 103 -2.36 0.79 -5.21
C ILE A 103 -3.01 -0.58 -5.37
N GLN A 104 -3.68 -0.85 -6.51
CA GLN A 104 -4.35 -2.14 -6.75
C GLN A 104 -3.38 -3.33 -6.77
N VAL A 105 -2.18 -3.16 -7.31
CA VAL A 105 -1.15 -4.20 -7.33
C VAL A 105 -0.61 -4.46 -5.93
N ASN A 106 -0.32 -3.39 -5.19
CA ASN A 106 0.34 -3.51 -3.89
C ASN A 106 -0.64 -3.71 -2.71
N LYS A 107 -1.96 -3.59 -2.90
CA LYS A 107 -2.97 -3.81 -1.84
C LYS A 107 -2.88 -5.19 -1.19
N VAL A 108 -2.32 -6.19 -1.87
CA VAL A 108 -2.12 -7.54 -1.33
C VAL A 108 -1.20 -7.56 -0.10
N PHE A 109 -0.31 -6.57 0.04
CA PHE A 109 0.56 -6.41 1.20
C PHE A 109 -0.13 -5.70 2.37
N CYS A 110 -1.29 -5.08 2.12
CA CYS A 110 -2.09 -4.35 3.10
C CYS A 110 -3.53 -4.92 3.10
N SER A 111 -3.70 -6.17 3.54
CA SER A 111 -5.01 -6.86 3.50
C SER A 111 -6.15 -6.07 4.17
N ASN A 112 -5.81 -5.28 5.18
CA ASN A 112 -6.78 -4.55 6.00
C ASN A 112 -7.50 -3.44 5.23
N ILE A 113 -6.89 -2.88 4.18
CA ILE A 113 -7.45 -1.77 3.39
C ILE A 113 -8.03 -2.24 2.04
N LYS A 114 -8.03 -3.54 1.77
CA LYS A 114 -8.38 -4.08 0.44
C LYS A 114 -9.81 -3.70 0.02
N SER A 115 -10.76 -3.75 0.95
CA SER A 115 -12.15 -3.37 0.70
C SER A 115 -12.27 -1.87 0.39
N ASP A 116 -11.56 -1.04 1.16
CA ASP A 116 -11.59 0.42 0.98
C ASP A 116 -11.02 0.82 -0.37
N VAL A 117 -9.92 0.18 -0.79
CA VAL A 117 -9.32 0.33 -2.13
C VAL A 117 -10.33 0.04 -3.24
N GLU A 118 -11.16 -0.99 -3.08
CA GLU A 118 -12.17 -1.38 -4.07
C GLU A 118 -13.32 -0.38 -4.14
N VAL A 119 -13.81 0.09 -2.99
CA VAL A 119 -14.85 1.13 -2.90
C VAL A 119 -14.36 2.45 -3.52
N MET A 120 -13.14 2.87 -3.20
CA MET A 120 -12.55 4.10 -3.73
C MET A 120 -12.39 4.06 -5.25
N GLN A 121 -12.00 2.90 -5.78
CA GLN A 121 -11.86 2.74 -7.22
C GLN A 121 -13.22 2.85 -7.93
N ALA A 122 -14.28 2.30 -7.34
CA ALA A 122 -15.63 2.43 -7.89
C ALA A 122 -16.09 3.89 -7.90
N LEU A 123 -15.95 4.60 -6.77
CA LEU A 123 -16.27 6.02 -6.67
C LEU A 123 -15.50 6.88 -7.67
N TYR A 124 -14.21 6.58 -7.86
CA TYR A 124 -13.40 7.28 -8.87
C TYR A 124 -13.92 7.06 -10.29
N VAL A 125 -14.29 5.82 -10.65
CA VAL A 125 -14.85 5.51 -11.98
C VAL A 125 -16.13 6.31 -12.21
N ASP A 126 -17.02 6.37 -11.23
CA ASP A 126 -18.28 7.12 -11.32
C ASP A 126 -18.03 8.63 -11.54
N ILE A 127 -17.05 9.22 -10.84
CA ILE A 127 -16.66 10.63 -11.01
C ILE A 127 -16.15 10.90 -12.43
N ILE A 128 -15.28 10.04 -12.94
CA ILE A 128 -14.68 10.18 -14.27
C ILE A 128 -15.73 10.02 -15.36
N GLU A 129 -16.63 9.05 -15.22
CA GLU A 129 -17.75 8.87 -16.14
C GLU A 129 -18.70 10.08 -16.12
N GLY A 130 -19.02 10.59 -14.92
CA GLY A 130 -19.80 11.82 -14.75
C GLY A 130 -19.17 13.02 -15.46
N ILE A 131 -17.85 13.20 -15.35
CA ILE A 131 -17.12 14.25 -16.07
C ILE A 131 -17.15 14.03 -17.58
N ASN A 132 -16.87 12.82 -18.06
CA ASN A 132 -16.87 12.52 -19.50
C ASN A 132 -18.23 12.79 -20.13
N ASN A 133 -19.29 12.26 -19.52
CA ASN A 133 -20.64 12.37 -20.05
C ASN A 133 -21.14 13.83 -20.02
N THR A 134 -20.78 14.59 -18.99
CA THR A 134 -21.32 15.94 -18.79
C THR A 134 -20.47 17.05 -19.39
N LEU A 135 -19.15 16.91 -19.46
CA LEU A 135 -18.24 18.02 -19.78
C LEU A 135 -17.50 17.80 -21.11
N ILE A 136 -17.40 16.55 -21.57
CA ILE A 136 -16.66 16.19 -22.80
C ILE A 136 -17.62 15.84 -23.94
N ASN A 137 -18.60 14.97 -23.71
CA ASN A 137 -19.45 14.40 -24.77
C ASN A 137 -20.74 15.16 -25.10
N ILE A 138 -20.95 16.35 -24.50
CA ILE A 138 -22.24 17.06 -24.36
C ILE A 138 -23.22 16.93 -25.55
N GLU A 139 -24.37 16.27 -25.26
CA GLU A 139 -25.72 16.67 -25.66
C GLU A 139 -26.08 18.01 -24.99
N ILE A 140 -26.73 18.93 -25.70
CA ILE A 140 -27.01 20.32 -25.27
C ILE A 140 -27.66 20.36 -23.86
N LEU A 141 -26.87 20.68 -22.83
CA LEU A 141 -27.33 20.92 -21.45
C LEU A 141 -27.60 22.40 -21.20
N SER A 142 -28.58 22.72 -20.36
CA SER A 142 -28.79 24.09 -19.90
C SER A 142 -27.71 24.53 -18.89
N ASP A 143 -27.48 25.84 -18.76
CA ASP A 143 -26.49 26.39 -17.84
C ASP A 143 -26.76 25.98 -16.37
N ASN A 144 -28.02 25.89 -15.97
CA ASN A 144 -28.41 25.47 -14.62
C ASN A 144 -28.09 23.98 -14.35
N GLU A 145 -28.34 23.10 -15.32
CA GLU A 145 -28.02 21.68 -15.20
C GLU A 145 -26.51 21.48 -15.10
N LYS A 146 -25.76 22.17 -15.96
CA LYS A 146 -24.30 22.15 -15.95
C LYS A 146 -23.73 22.61 -14.62
N GLU A 147 -24.24 23.72 -14.06
CA GLU A 147 -23.81 24.24 -12.77
C GLU A 147 -24.11 23.27 -11.61
N HIS A 148 -25.30 22.64 -11.62
CA HIS A 148 -25.67 21.64 -10.62
C HIS A 148 -24.73 20.43 -10.65
N ILE A 149 -24.45 19.90 -11.84
CA ILE A 149 -23.57 18.73 -12.00
C ILE A 149 -22.13 19.08 -11.60
N LEU A 150 -21.61 20.24 -12.01
CA LEU A 150 -20.26 20.68 -11.62
C LEU A 150 -20.10 20.83 -10.11
N LYS A 151 -21.15 21.29 -9.41
CA LYS A 151 -21.19 21.30 -7.94
C LYS A 151 -21.20 19.88 -7.36
N GLY A 152 -22.02 18.98 -7.90
CA GLY A 152 -22.03 17.56 -7.51
C GLY A 152 -20.65 16.92 -7.63
N LEU A 153 -20.02 17.03 -8.80
CA LEU A 153 -18.67 16.50 -9.04
C LEU A 153 -17.62 17.08 -8.08
N THR A 154 -17.72 18.37 -7.75
CA THR A 154 -16.85 19.01 -6.75
C THR A 154 -17.00 18.33 -5.38
N MET A 155 -18.24 18.05 -4.96
CA MET A 155 -18.54 17.36 -3.70
C MET A 155 -18.04 15.92 -3.72
N ASP A 156 -18.28 15.19 -4.81
CA ASP A 156 -17.88 13.79 -4.95
C ASP A 156 -16.35 13.62 -4.91
N ILE A 157 -15.61 14.47 -5.63
CA ILE A 157 -14.15 14.48 -5.59
C ILE A 157 -13.65 14.78 -4.17
N THR A 158 -14.26 15.77 -3.50
CA THR A 158 -13.89 16.11 -2.11
C THR A 158 -14.18 14.95 -1.15
N SER A 159 -15.31 14.27 -1.32
CA SER A 159 -15.69 13.08 -0.52
C SER A 159 -14.70 11.93 -0.71
N LEU A 160 -14.29 11.67 -1.95
CA LEU A 160 -13.27 10.68 -2.25
C LEU A 160 -11.93 11.04 -1.58
N GLN A 161 -11.51 12.31 -1.65
CA GLN A 161 -10.28 12.76 -0.98
C GLN A 161 -10.31 12.56 0.54
N MET A 162 -11.43 12.86 1.19
CA MET A 162 -11.59 12.62 2.63
C MET A 162 -11.50 11.13 2.96
N SER A 163 -12.14 10.29 2.15
CA SER A 163 -12.07 8.83 2.31
C SER A 163 -10.63 8.32 2.17
N LEU A 164 -9.90 8.82 1.18
CA LEU A 164 -8.49 8.47 0.94
C LEU A 164 -7.58 8.85 2.11
N HIS A 165 -7.85 9.98 2.77
CA HIS A 165 -7.13 10.37 3.98
C HIS A 165 -7.35 9.40 5.14
N VAL A 166 -8.57 8.88 5.33
CA VAL A 166 -8.84 7.87 6.38
C VAL A 166 -8.03 6.60 6.12
N VAL A 167 -7.96 6.13 4.87
CA VAL A 167 -7.16 4.95 4.52
C VAL A 167 -5.67 5.18 4.73
N LEU A 168 -5.16 6.38 4.43
CA LEU A 168 -3.77 6.76 4.74
C LEU A 168 -3.47 6.70 6.24
N GLU A 169 -4.40 7.11 7.10
CA GLU A 169 -4.23 6.96 8.55
C GLU A 169 -4.14 5.49 8.97
N ASP A 170 -4.94 4.62 8.37
CA ASP A 170 -4.89 3.19 8.65
C ASP A 170 -3.60 2.54 8.14
N ILE A 171 -3.10 2.96 6.98
CA ILE A 171 -1.77 2.58 6.48
C ILE A 171 -0.67 3.01 7.48
N ASN A 172 -0.75 4.23 8.01
CA ASN A 172 0.21 4.71 9.00
C ASN A 172 0.17 3.90 10.30
N LYS A 173 -1.01 3.47 10.75
CA LYS A 173 -1.14 2.55 11.91
C LYS A 173 -0.49 1.20 11.63
N ILE A 174 -0.66 0.64 10.42
CA ILE A 174 -0.02 -0.61 10.01
C ILE A 174 1.50 -0.47 10.01
N LEU A 175 2.02 0.61 9.41
CA LEU A 175 3.46 0.91 9.40
C LEU A 175 4.03 1.03 10.81
N LYS A 176 3.32 1.77 11.68
CA LYS A 176 3.75 1.95 13.07
C LYS A 176 3.86 0.61 13.79
N LYS A 177 2.86 -0.27 13.63
CA LYS A 177 2.87 -1.60 14.23
C LYS A 177 4.02 -2.46 13.72
N GLU A 178 4.28 -2.46 12.40
CA GLU A 178 5.39 -3.24 11.82
C GLU A 178 6.76 -2.72 12.29
N ILE A 179 6.89 -1.41 12.60
CA ILE A 179 8.10 -0.83 13.19
C ILE A 179 8.24 -1.19 14.68
N GLU A 180 7.18 -1.07 15.47
CA GLU A 180 7.17 -1.44 16.90
C GLU A 180 7.56 -2.93 17.06
N GLU A 181 7.06 -3.81 16.21
CA GLU A 181 7.43 -5.24 16.20
C GLU A 181 8.91 -5.52 15.84
N LEU A 182 9.63 -4.54 15.27
CA LEU A 182 11.08 -4.62 15.03
C LEU A 182 11.90 -4.15 16.22
N GLU A 183 11.39 -3.20 17.01
CA GLU A 183 12.05 -2.67 18.20
C GLU A 183 11.95 -3.63 19.40
N ASP A 184 10.90 -4.45 19.44
CA ASP A 184 10.65 -5.46 20.49
C ASP A 184 11.36 -6.81 20.27
N LEU A 185 12.25 -6.92 19.27
CA LEU A 185 13.04 -8.13 18.92
C LEU A 185 14.49 -8.07 19.41
#